data_AF-A0A9D0ZWC3-F1
#
_entry.id   AF-A0A9D0ZWC3-F1
#
_cell.length_a   1.000
_cell.length_b   1.000
_cell.length_c   1.000
_cell.angle_alpha   90.00
_cell.angle_beta   90.00
_cell.angle_gamma   90.00
#
_symmetry.space_group_name_H-M   'P 1'
#
loop_
_entity.id
_entity.type
_entity.pdbx_description
1 polymer ?
#
loop_
_entity_poly.entity_id
_entity_poly.type
_entity_poly.pdbx_seq_one_letter_code
_entity_poly.pdbx_strand_id
1 'polypeptide(L)'
;MDTDTLIDFLNEKMESFSFSRLLAELYEGTEPLKKRLTEKLAFYESLESGGEKNQEQTARKIRYWLKGHSLPGSREELFKICFALGLTLEQSEQLFCVTAESGVHYRNPKELIYAFCIRDKRDYPEARNMAGCFFPKDESLPLSTAEYQHKIRESSGQESWQVPTISIRDEFKHVKNEEELFSLLERYRSSFGFHHNTAYRKFCLMMNYLSDCRQDNEPAGLPEEKKYSIQRTTEEYLRMGVPYEKKNASKSRLLRLIKKHWPSPRSVQEMASRKQDVNRKTLLILYLATEGMGVEIPEDRFVEEHFQRINLMLSDCGMALLNLHNPFDYLVIQCLHLEDEDDFMSRRMERFLCRIFREPDPAAYLRPKRPPKMTTNRKREETL
;
A
#
# COMPACT_ATOMS: atom_id res chain seq x y z
N MET A 1 15.77 -12.87 17.93
CA MET A 1 16.81 -12.47 16.92
C MET A 1 17.29 -11.08 17.27
N ASP A 2 18.61 -10.84 17.34
CA ASP A 2 19.13 -9.48 17.60
C ASP A 2 18.81 -8.52 16.44
N THR A 3 18.61 -7.24 16.76
CA THR A 3 18.11 -6.25 15.79
C THR A 3 19.12 -5.88 14.72
N ASP A 4 20.42 -5.96 15.02
CA ASP A 4 21.46 -5.73 14.01
C ASP A 4 21.50 -6.89 13.00
N THR A 5 21.35 -8.13 13.48
CA THR A 5 21.16 -9.31 12.60
C THR A 5 19.91 -9.18 11.74
N LEU A 6 18.84 -8.56 12.25
CA LEU A 6 17.62 -8.32 11.47
C LEU A 6 17.84 -7.30 10.35
N ILE A 7 18.61 -6.23 10.59
CA ILE A 7 18.91 -5.20 9.59
C ILE A 7 19.76 -5.80 8.46
N ASP A 8 20.78 -6.58 8.80
CA ASP A 8 21.61 -7.27 7.81
C ASP A 8 20.80 -8.29 7.02
N PHE A 9 19.97 -9.09 7.71
CA PHE A 9 19.05 -10.03 7.06
C PHE A 9 18.04 -9.34 6.15
N LEU A 10 17.48 -8.19 6.55
CA LEU A 10 16.58 -7.39 5.73
C LEU A 10 17.26 -6.87 4.47
N ASN A 11 18.52 -6.45 4.58
CA ASN A 11 19.31 -6.01 3.42
C ASN A 11 19.61 -7.19 2.48
N GLU A 12 20.02 -8.35 2.99
CA GLU A 12 20.29 -9.56 2.20
C GLU A 12 19.03 -10.12 1.52
N LYS A 13 17.93 -10.26 2.28
CA LYS A 13 16.63 -10.72 1.75
C LYS A 13 16.08 -9.77 0.71
N MET A 14 16.37 -8.47 0.79
CA MET A 14 15.91 -7.49 -0.21
C MET A 14 16.62 -7.57 -1.54
N GLU A 15 17.92 -7.90 -1.56
CA GLU A 15 18.60 -8.25 -2.82
C GLU A 15 17.97 -9.48 -3.45
N SER A 16 17.46 -10.38 -2.60
CA SER A 16 16.69 -11.54 -3.02
C SER A 16 15.27 -11.17 -3.53
N PHE A 17 14.58 -10.19 -2.93
CA PHE A 17 13.22 -9.78 -3.31
C PHE A 17 13.21 -8.75 -4.44
N SER A 18 13.27 -9.23 -5.67
CA SER A 18 13.08 -8.40 -6.87
C SER A 18 11.78 -8.74 -7.59
N PHE A 19 11.16 -7.75 -8.22
CA PHE A 19 9.99 -7.94 -9.10
C PHE A 19 10.27 -9.01 -10.17
N SER A 20 11.49 -9.04 -10.71
CA SER A 20 11.95 -10.05 -11.66
C SER A 20 11.90 -11.46 -11.08
N ARG A 21 12.41 -11.64 -9.85
CA ARG A 21 12.38 -12.94 -9.17
C ARG A 21 10.95 -13.38 -8.88
N LEU A 22 10.09 -12.48 -8.40
CA LEU A 22 8.68 -12.79 -8.17
C LEU A 22 8.00 -13.27 -9.46
N LEU A 23 8.23 -12.59 -10.58
CA LEU A 23 7.68 -13.04 -11.87
C LEU A 23 8.20 -14.43 -12.27
N ALA A 24 9.47 -14.75 -11.96
CA ALA A 24 10.03 -16.07 -12.23
C ALA A 24 9.48 -17.15 -11.30
N GLU A 25 9.19 -16.83 -10.03
CA GLU A 25 8.59 -17.75 -9.06
C GLU A 25 7.11 -18.03 -9.36
N LEU A 26 6.36 -17.02 -9.82
CA LEU A 26 4.95 -17.14 -10.16
C LEU A 26 4.71 -17.81 -11.52
N TYR A 27 5.70 -17.80 -12.42
CA TYR A 27 5.52 -18.27 -13.78
C TYR A 27 5.83 -19.77 -13.93
N GLU A 28 4.80 -20.55 -14.20
CA GLU A 28 4.87 -22.01 -14.34
C GLU A 28 5.00 -22.50 -15.80
N GLY A 29 5.14 -21.58 -16.76
CA GLY A 29 5.20 -21.93 -18.18
C GLY A 29 6.58 -22.42 -18.64
N THR A 30 6.61 -23.13 -19.77
CA THR A 30 7.81 -23.79 -20.31
C THR A 30 8.67 -22.89 -21.20
N GLU A 31 8.09 -21.82 -21.75
CA GLU A 31 8.80 -20.88 -22.61
C GLU A 31 9.54 -19.82 -21.77
N PRO A 32 10.57 -19.15 -22.31
CA PRO A 32 11.28 -18.13 -21.55
C PRO A 32 10.38 -16.96 -21.12
N LEU A 33 10.34 -16.63 -19.82
CA LEU A 33 9.52 -15.56 -19.23
C LEU A 33 9.53 -14.25 -20.04
N LYS A 34 10.74 -13.80 -20.43
CA LYS A 34 10.91 -12.59 -21.24
C LYS A 34 10.21 -12.69 -22.60
N LYS A 35 10.30 -13.85 -23.26
CA LYS A 35 9.67 -14.10 -24.56
C LYS A 35 8.15 -14.05 -24.40
N ARG A 36 7.62 -14.80 -23.44
CA ARG A 36 6.18 -14.84 -23.11
C ARG A 36 5.60 -13.45 -22.86
N LEU A 37 6.21 -12.69 -21.95
CA LEU A 37 5.76 -11.33 -21.65
C LEU A 37 5.83 -10.43 -22.89
N THR A 38 6.92 -10.51 -23.67
CA THR A 38 7.08 -9.64 -24.85
C THR A 38 6.00 -9.91 -25.89
N GLU A 39 5.74 -11.17 -26.18
CA GLU A 39 4.76 -11.58 -27.19
C GLU A 39 3.33 -11.23 -26.75
N LYS A 40 2.94 -11.57 -25.52
CA LYS A 40 1.59 -11.30 -25.01
C LYS A 40 1.31 -9.81 -24.85
N LEU A 41 2.23 -9.05 -24.23
CA LEU A 41 1.98 -7.61 -24.03
C LEU A 41 2.00 -6.85 -25.37
N ALA A 42 2.89 -7.19 -26.31
CA ALA A 42 2.89 -6.54 -27.63
C ALA A 42 1.60 -6.85 -28.40
N PHE A 43 1.05 -8.06 -28.26
CA PHE A 43 -0.25 -8.41 -28.79
C PHE A 43 -1.37 -7.57 -28.15
N TYR A 44 -1.43 -7.48 -26.83
CA TYR A 44 -2.45 -6.67 -26.14
C TYR A 44 -2.37 -5.19 -26.52
N GLU A 45 -1.16 -4.60 -26.55
CA GLU A 45 -0.94 -3.21 -26.94
C GLU A 45 -1.39 -2.96 -28.39
N SER A 46 -1.19 -3.94 -29.30
CA SER A 46 -1.66 -3.81 -30.69
C SER A 46 -3.19 -3.78 -30.83
N LEU A 47 -3.93 -4.39 -29.91
CA LEU A 47 -5.40 -4.33 -29.87
C LEU A 47 -5.92 -2.97 -29.38
N GLU A 48 -5.08 -2.21 -28.69
CA GLU A 48 -5.40 -0.87 -28.18
C GLU A 48 -5.03 0.22 -29.17
N SER A 49 -3.92 0.05 -29.89
CA SER A 49 -3.38 1.01 -30.87
C SER A 49 -3.94 0.86 -32.29
N GLY A 50 -4.98 0.05 -32.50
CA GLY A 50 -5.56 -0.16 -33.83
C GLY A 50 -4.68 -0.96 -34.79
N GLY A 51 -3.79 -1.81 -34.28
CA GLY A 51 -2.97 -2.75 -35.05
C GLY A 51 -1.48 -2.46 -35.09
N GLU A 52 -1.02 -1.33 -34.54
CA GLU A 52 0.42 -1.01 -34.49
C GLU A 52 1.13 -1.83 -33.41
N LYS A 53 1.98 -2.77 -33.84
CA LYS A 53 2.82 -3.58 -32.95
C LYS A 53 4.14 -2.88 -32.66
N ASN A 54 4.30 -2.33 -31.45
CA ASN A 54 5.59 -1.77 -31.01
C ASN A 54 6.40 -2.78 -30.16
N GLN A 55 6.67 -3.95 -30.75
CA GLN A 55 7.31 -5.07 -30.05
C GLN A 55 8.67 -4.70 -29.43
N GLU A 56 9.45 -3.81 -30.05
CA GLU A 56 10.74 -3.37 -29.51
C GLU A 56 10.58 -2.50 -28.26
N GLN A 57 9.60 -1.59 -28.24
CA GLN A 57 9.30 -0.78 -27.06
C GLN A 57 8.83 -1.67 -25.90
N THR A 58 7.91 -2.61 -26.16
CA THR A 58 7.45 -3.59 -25.17
C THR A 58 8.60 -4.43 -24.64
N ALA A 59 9.46 -4.95 -25.54
CA ALA A 59 10.63 -5.75 -25.16
C ALA A 59 11.61 -4.94 -24.30
N ARG A 60 11.84 -3.66 -24.62
CA ARG A 60 12.68 -2.76 -23.82
C ARG A 60 12.10 -2.56 -22.43
N LYS A 61 10.81 -2.27 -22.33
CA LYS A 61 10.10 -2.10 -21.05
C LYS A 61 10.24 -3.34 -20.16
N ILE A 62 10.02 -4.53 -20.71
CA ILE A 62 10.17 -5.81 -19.99
C ILE A 62 11.62 -6.04 -19.57
N ARG A 63 12.61 -5.73 -20.41
CA ARG A 63 14.03 -5.80 -20.01
C ARG A 63 14.32 -4.93 -18.80
N TYR A 64 13.73 -3.74 -18.71
CA TYR A 64 13.92 -2.84 -17.58
C TYR A 64 13.25 -3.39 -16.32
N TRP A 65 12.07 -3.98 -16.43
CA TRP A 65 11.40 -4.67 -15.32
C TRP A 65 12.20 -5.85 -14.79
N LEU A 66 12.68 -6.73 -15.68
CA LEU A 66 13.45 -7.92 -15.30
C LEU A 66 14.85 -7.60 -14.75
N LYS A 67 15.40 -6.43 -15.09
CA LYS A 67 16.63 -5.91 -14.45
C LYS A 67 16.37 -5.13 -13.17
N GLY A 68 15.11 -4.94 -12.78
CA GLY A 68 14.73 -4.16 -11.60
C GLY A 68 14.97 -2.64 -11.74
N HIS A 69 15.13 -2.13 -12.97
CA HIS A 69 15.29 -0.70 -13.23
C HIS A 69 13.97 0.07 -13.17
N SER A 70 12.85 -0.60 -13.43
CA SER A 70 11.50 -0.02 -13.34
C SER A 70 10.50 -1.07 -12.86
N LEU A 71 9.30 -0.61 -12.51
CA LEU A 71 8.13 -1.44 -12.21
C LEU A 71 7.00 -1.11 -13.20
N PRO A 72 5.96 -1.95 -13.31
CA PRO A 72 4.74 -1.59 -14.05
C PRO A 72 4.15 -0.27 -13.54
N GLY A 73 3.72 0.57 -14.47
CA GLY A 73 3.31 1.95 -14.21
C GLY A 73 1.81 2.14 -13.97
N SER A 74 0.98 1.14 -14.26
CA SER A 74 -0.47 1.21 -14.06
C SER A 74 -1.05 -0.11 -13.55
N ARG A 75 -2.26 -0.05 -12.98
CA ARG A 75 -3.02 -1.25 -12.59
C ARG A 75 -3.35 -2.12 -13.79
N GLU A 76 -3.65 -1.50 -14.93
CA GLU A 76 -3.89 -2.20 -16.20
C GLU A 76 -2.70 -3.07 -16.61
N GLU A 77 -1.48 -2.54 -16.50
CA GLU A 77 -0.27 -3.29 -16.83
C GLU A 77 -0.08 -4.50 -15.91
N LEU A 78 -0.44 -4.39 -14.63
CA LEU A 78 -0.37 -5.51 -13.70
C LEU A 78 -1.36 -6.61 -14.09
N PHE A 79 -2.61 -6.28 -14.42
CA PHE A 79 -3.57 -7.25 -14.91
C PHE A 79 -3.11 -7.91 -16.23
N LYS A 80 -2.58 -7.12 -17.18
CA LYS A 80 -1.99 -7.66 -18.42
C LYS A 80 -0.88 -8.66 -18.13
N ILE A 81 -0.04 -8.42 -17.13
CA ILE A 81 0.99 -9.39 -16.70
C ILE A 81 0.34 -10.66 -16.14
N CYS A 82 -0.69 -10.55 -15.29
CA CYS A 82 -1.42 -11.70 -14.79
C CYS A 82 -1.99 -12.57 -15.92
N PHE A 83 -2.69 -11.96 -16.88
CA PHE A 83 -3.23 -12.66 -18.05
C PHE A 83 -2.12 -13.27 -18.92
N ALA A 84 -1.05 -12.51 -19.20
CA ALA A 84 0.07 -12.99 -20.01
C ALA A 84 0.71 -14.24 -19.39
N LEU A 85 0.89 -14.26 -18.08
CA LEU A 85 1.53 -15.37 -17.38
C LEU A 85 0.55 -16.49 -16.99
N GLY A 86 -0.76 -16.30 -17.17
CA GLY A 86 -1.78 -17.28 -16.79
C GLY A 86 -1.88 -17.48 -15.28
N LEU A 87 -1.64 -16.42 -14.50
CA LEU A 87 -1.63 -16.49 -13.04
C LEU A 87 -3.03 -16.79 -12.49
N THR A 88 -3.10 -17.50 -11.37
CA THR A 88 -4.35 -17.60 -10.59
C THR A 88 -4.68 -16.27 -9.92
N LEU A 89 -5.88 -16.19 -9.32
CA LEU A 89 -6.27 -15.01 -8.54
C LEU A 89 -5.35 -14.79 -7.34
N GLU A 90 -4.96 -15.88 -6.65
CA GLU A 90 -4.04 -15.85 -5.51
C GLU A 90 -2.65 -15.37 -5.92
N GLN A 91 -2.11 -15.88 -7.04
CA GLN A 91 -0.82 -15.43 -7.60
C GLN A 91 -0.88 -13.96 -8.04
N SER A 92 -2.03 -13.51 -8.58
CA SER A 92 -2.25 -12.11 -8.97
C SER A 92 -2.23 -11.18 -7.76
N GLU A 93 -2.86 -11.56 -6.66
CA GLU A 93 -2.84 -10.82 -5.38
C GLU A 93 -1.40 -10.69 -4.83
N GLN A 94 -0.59 -11.74 -4.94
CA GLN A 94 0.83 -11.68 -4.56
C GLN A 94 1.61 -10.67 -5.41
N LEU A 95 1.37 -10.67 -6.73
CA LEU A 95 1.97 -9.70 -7.65
C LEU A 95 1.58 -8.25 -7.28
N PHE A 96 0.29 -8.00 -7.07
CA PHE A 96 -0.22 -6.67 -6.75
C PHE A 96 0.28 -6.15 -5.41
N CYS A 97 0.46 -7.02 -4.41
CA CYS A 97 0.99 -6.65 -3.10
C CYS A 97 2.38 -6.01 -3.21
N VAL A 98 3.26 -6.58 -4.03
CA VAL A 98 4.65 -6.13 -4.18
C VAL A 98 4.76 -4.83 -4.98
N THR A 99 3.87 -4.61 -5.96
CA THR A 99 3.97 -3.45 -6.86
C THR A 99 3.07 -2.28 -6.50
N ALA A 100 1.88 -2.57 -5.97
CA ALA A 100 0.80 -1.60 -5.80
C ALA A 100 0.26 -1.51 -4.36
N GLU A 101 0.79 -2.30 -3.41
CA GLU A 101 0.35 -2.35 -2.00
C GLU A 101 -1.18 -2.52 -1.84
N SER A 102 -1.83 -3.12 -2.84
CA SER A 102 -3.29 -3.26 -2.96
C SER A 102 -3.61 -4.60 -3.62
N GLY A 103 -4.81 -5.13 -3.36
CA GLY A 103 -5.34 -6.30 -4.05
C GLY A 103 -6.21 -5.93 -5.24
N VAL A 104 -7.07 -6.84 -5.68
CA VAL A 104 -8.18 -6.53 -6.58
C VAL A 104 -9.10 -5.49 -5.92
N HIS A 105 -9.39 -4.41 -6.63
CA HIS A 105 -10.28 -3.38 -6.13
C HIS A 105 -11.74 -3.79 -6.39
N TYR A 106 -12.37 -4.45 -5.42
CA TYR A 106 -13.74 -4.99 -5.58
C TYR A 106 -14.84 -3.94 -5.79
N ARG A 107 -14.55 -2.65 -5.59
CA ARG A 107 -15.46 -1.55 -5.96
C ARG A 107 -15.19 -0.96 -7.35
N ASN A 108 -14.17 -1.47 -8.04
CA ASN A 108 -13.85 -1.14 -9.42
C ASN A 108 -14.41 -2.28 -10.29
N PRO A 109 -15.48 -2.05 -11.03
CA PRO A 109 -16.16 -3.11 -11.76
C PRO A 109 -15.30 -3.68 -12.91
N LYS A 110 -14.38 -2.88 -13.47
CA LYS A 110 -13.40 -3.38 -14.45
C LYS A 110 -12.53 -4.47 -13.86
N GLU A 111 -12.07 -4.26 -12.62
CA GLU A 111 -11.19 -5.20 -11.94
C GLU A 111 -11.94 -6.44 -11.46
N LEU A 112 -13.23 -6.32 -11.13
CA LEU A 112 -14.09 -7.49 -10.88
C LEU A 112 -14.20 -8.36 -12.13
N ILE A 113 -14.43 -7.76 -13.29
CA ILE A 113 -14.48 -8.47 -14.57
C ILE A 113 -13.13 -9.13 -14.84
N TYR A 114 -12.03 -8.43 -14.62
CA TYR A 114 -10.69 -9.00 -14.82
C TYR A 114 -10.39 -10.15 -13.86
N ALA A 115 -10.73 -10.01 -12.57
CA ALA A 115 -10.60 -11.07 -11.59
C ALA A 115 -11.47 -12.30 -11.95
N PHE A 116 -12.68 -12.07 -12.47
CA PHE A 116 -13.56 -13.14 -12.95
C PHE A 116 -12.90 -13.88 -14.13
N CYS A 117 -12.42 -13.14 -15.14
CA CYS A 117 -11.75 -13.72 -16.30
C CYS A 117 -10.48 -14.47 -15.93
N ILE A 118 -9.70 -13.99 -14.95
CA ILE A 118 -8.54 -14.72 -14.41
C ILE A 118 -8.98 -16.06 -13.82
N ARG A 119 -10.04 -16.07 -12.99
CA ARG A 119 -10.57 -17.31 -12.39
C ARG A 119 -11.11 -18.29 -13.44
N ASP A 120 -11.71 -17.78 -14.50
CA ASP A 120 -12.25 -18.55 -15.62
C ASP A 120 -11.21 -18.86 -16.72
N LYS A 121 -9.93 -18.52 -16.49
CA LYS A 121 -8.80 -18.76 -17.40
C LYS A 121 -8.97 -18.14 -18.81
N ARG A 122 -9.67 -17.02 -18.91
CA ARG A 122 -9.81 -16.24 -20.15
C ARG A 122 -8.66 -15.29 -20.37
N ASP A 123 -8.37 -14.97 -21.63
CA ASP A 123 -7.28 -14.05 -21.96
C ASP A 123 -7.71 -12.57 -21.85
N TYR A 124 -6.75 -11.66 -21.76
CA TYR A 124 -6.99 -10.22 -21.63
C TYR A 124 -7.94 -9.62 -22.69
N PRO A 125 -7.89 -10.00 -23.99
CA PRO A 125 -8.81 -9.45 -24.98
C PRO A 125 -10.27 -9.75 -24.69
N GLU A 126 -10.57 -10.97 -24.19
CA GLU A 126 -11.92 -11.37 -23.80
C GLU A 126 -12.39 -10.57 -22.59
N ALA A 127 -11.52 -10.43 -21.58
CA ALA A 127 -11.79 -9.64 -20.39
C ALA A 127 -12.05 -8.16 -20.72
N ARG A 128 -11.27 -7.59 -21.64
CA ARG A 128 -11.45 -6.22 -22.14
C ARG A 128 -12.76 -6.07 -22.91
N ASN A 129 -13.12 -7.03 -23.75
CA ASN A 129 -14.38 -7.01 -24.48
C ASN A 129 -15.57 -7.07 -23.53
N MET A 130 -15.54 -7.98 -22.54
CA MET A 130 -16.57 -8.11 -21.51
C MET A 130 -16.73 -6.81 -20.71
N ALA A 131 -15.62 -6.16 -20.32
CA ALA A 131 -15.66 -4.86 -19.67
C ALA A 131 -16.28 -3.77 -20.56
N GLY A 132 -15.97 -3.76 -21.86
CA GLY A 132 -16.55 -2.82 -22.83
C GLY A 132 -18.04 -3.05 -23.11
N CYS A 133 -18.54 -4.28 -22.99
CA CYS A 133 -19.98 -4.57 -23.09
C CYS A 133 -20.77 -4.01 -21.90
N PHE A 134 -20.17 -4.01 -20.70
CA PHE A 134 -20.84 -3.51 -19.51
C PHE A 134 -20.73 -1.99 -19.34
N PHE A 135 -19.60 -1.40 -19.76
CA PHE A 135 -19.35 0.04 -19.69
C PHE A 135 -19.23 0.64 -21.11
N PRO A 136 -20.27 1.34 -21.61
CA PRO A 136 -20.19 2.08 -22.87
C PRO A 136 -19.03 3.08 -22.83
N LYS A 137 -18.46 3.39 -24.00
CA LYS A 137 -17.24 4.21 -24.17
C LYS A 137 -17.25 5.58 -23.46
N ASP A 138 -18.43 6.11 -23.12
CA ASP A 138 -18.59 7.40 -22.43
C ASP A 138 -18.34 7.32 -20.90
N GLU A 139 -18.44 6.13 -20.29
CA GLU A 139 -18.04 5.86 -18.90
C GLU A 139 -16.59 5.35 -18.87
N SER A 140 -15.64 6.19 -19.31
CA SER A 140 -14.22 5.80 -19.27
C SER A 140 -13.73 5.62 -17.83
N LEU A 141 -13.53 4.36 -17.45
CA LEU A 141 -12.83 3.99 -16.22
C LEU A 141 -11.38 4.50 -16.32
N PRO A 142 -10.84 5.18 -15.29
CA PRO A 142 -9.49 5.73 -15.31
C PRO A 142 -8.47 4.62 -15.65
N LEU A 143 -7.67 4.86 -16.69
CA LEU A 143 -6.74 3.89 -17.26
C LEU A 143 -5.38 3.95 -16.57
N SER A 144 -5.03 5.12 -16.02
CA SER A 144 -3.78 5.34 -15.29
C SER A 144 -4.01 5.56 -13.79
N THR A 145 -2.97 5.28 -13.00
CA THR A 145 -2.96 5.58 -11.56
C THR A 145 -3.14 7.09 -11.28
N ALA A 146 -2.66 7.96 -12.18
CA ALA A 146 -2.81 9.41 -12.04
C ALA A 146 -4.25 9.86 -12.26
N GLU A 147 -4.92 9.35 -13.30
CA GLU A 147 -6.35 9.59 -13.55
C GLU A 147 -7.20 9.07 -12.40
N TYR A 148 -6.85 7.89 -11.87
CA TYR A 148 -7.52 7.31 -10.71
C TYR A 148 -7.43 8.23 -9.48
N GLN A 149 -6.23 8.75 -9.18
CA GLN A 149 -6.02 9.71 -8.10
C GLN A 149 -6.74 11.04 -8.34
N HIS A 150 -6.80 11.49 -9.59
CA HIS A 150 -7.55 12.69 -9.96
C HIS A 150 -9.05 12.50 -9.69
N LYS A 151 -9.62 11.39 -10.16
CA LYS A 151 -11.03 11.03 -9.94
C LYS A 151 -11.37 10.88 -8.46
N ILE A 152 -10.50 10.28 -7.65
CA ILE A 152 -10.68 10.25 -6.18
C ILE A 152 -10.81 11.68 -5.64
N ARG A 153 -9.89 12.57 -6.01
CA ARG A 153 -9.89 13.96 -5.53
C ARG A 153 -11.09 14.75 -6.02
N GLU A 154 -11.50 14.59 -7.27
CA GLU A 154 -12.71 15.21 -7.82
C GLU A 154 -13.96 14.71 -7.10
N SER A 155 -14.05 13.41 -6.85
CA SER A 155 -15.19 12.81 -6.15
C SER A 155 -15.30 13.30 -4.71
N SER A 156 -14.19 13.67 -4.03
CA SER A 156 -14.16 14.34 -2.70
C SER A 156 -15.21 13.84 -1.69
N GLY A 157 -15.45 12.53 -1.62
CA GLY A 157 -16.43 11.95 -0.69
C GLY A 157 -17.91 12.03 -1.11
N GLN A 158 -18.21 12.41 -2.35
CA GLN A 158 -19.55 12.31 -2.96
C GLN A 158 -19.96 10.86 -3.25
N GLU A 159 -19.01 9.93 -3.29
CA GLU A 159 -19.32 8.50 -3.42
C GLU A 159 -20.08 7.98 -2.20
N SER A 160 -21.10 7.15 -2.44
CA SER A 160 -21.77 6.44 -1.36
C SER A 160 -20.79 5.56 -0.58
N TRP A 161 -20.81 5.74 0.73
CA TRP A 161 -20.03 4.97 1.71
C TRP A 161 -20.90 3.95 2.47
N GLN A 162 -22.17 3.80 2.07
CA GLN A 162 -23.14 2.92 2.70
C GLN A 162 -22.86 1.44 2.41
N VAL A 163 -22.41 1.12 1.19
CA VAL A 163 -22.06 -0.26 0.82
C VAL A 163 -20.59 -0.52 1.16
N PRO A 164 -20.30 -1.45 2.08
CA PRO A 164 -18.93 -1.87 2.38
C PRO A 164 -18.29 -2.59 1.19
N THR A 165 -16.97 -2.46 1.03
CA THR A 165 -16.21 -3.26 0.04
C THR A 165 -16.38 -4.76 0.28
N ILE A 166 -16.47 -5.17 1.54
CA ILE A 166 -16.59 -6.58 1.94
C ILE A 166 -17.85 -7.23 1.38
N SER A 167 -18.96 -6.49 1.32
CA SER A 167 -20.23 -7.00 0.80
C SER A 167 -20.11 -7.41 -0.67
N ILE A 168 -19.49 -6.54 -1.49
CA ILE A 168 -19.28 -6.83 -2.92
C ILE A 168 -18.28 -7.97 -3.09
N ARG A 169 -17.18 -7.96 -2.32
CA ARG A 169 -16.17 -9.03 -2.33
C ARG A 169 -16.79 -10.40 -2.01
N ASP A 170 -17.55 -10.50 -0.94
CA ASP A 170 -18.11 -11.78 -0.49
C ASP A 170 -19.17 -12.30 -1.44
N GLU A 171 -19.98 -11.44 -2.04
CA GLU A 171 -20.89 -11.86 -3.10
C GLU A 171 -20.12 -12.33 -4.34
N PHE A 172 -19.07 -11.61 -4.74
CA PHE A 172 -18.24 -11.97 -5.89
C PHE A 172 -17.56 -13.33 -5.76
N LYS A 173 -17.17 -13.74 -4.53
CA LYS A 173 -16.63 -15.09 -4.27
C LYS A 173 -17.58 -16.20 -4.74
N HIS A 174 -18.89 -15.97 -4.70
CA HIS A 174 -19.91 -16.96 -5.03
C HIS A 174 -20.33 -16.94 -6.50
N VAL A 175 -19.96 -15.91 -7.27
CA VAL A 175 -20.20 -15.83 -8.71
C VAL A 175 -19.46 -16.96 -9.42
N LYS A 176 -20.10 -17.71 -10.31
CA LYS A 176 -19.52 -18.84 -11.04
C LYS A 176 -19.56 -18.69 -12.55
N ASN A 177 -20.47 -17.87 -13.07
CA ASN A 177 -20.69 -17.70 -14.51
C ASN A 177 -20.91 -16.22 -14.86
N GLU A 178 -20.99 -15.94 -16.16
CA GLU A 178 -21.16 -14.58 -16.68
C GLU A 178 -22.50 -13.95 -16.26
N GLU A 179 -23.60 -14.70 -16.27
CA GLU A 179 -24.93 -14.18 -15.91
C GLU A 179 -24.97 -13.70 -14.46
N GLU A 180 -24.38 -14.46 -13.54
CA GLU A 180 -24.21 -14.08 -12.13
C GLU A 180 -23.30 -12.86 -11.98
N LEU A 181 -22.21 -12.78 -12.76
CA LEU A 181 -21.34 -11.60 -12.78
C LEU A 181 -22.10 -10.36 -13.22
N PHE A 182 -22.82 -10.42 -14.33
CA PHE A 182 -23.61 -9.30 -14.85
C PHE A 182 -24.69 -8.87 -13.87
N SER A 183 -25.35 -9.83 -13.23
CA SER A 183 -26.35 -9.57 -12.19
C SER A 183 -25.74 -8.85 -10.97
N LEU A 184 -24.55 -9.26 -10.53
CA LEU A 184 -23.82 -8.60 -9.45
C LEU A 184 -23.41 -7.18 -9.84
N LEU A 185 -22.87 -6.99 -11.04
CA LEU A 185 -22.42 -5.69 -11.52
C LEU A 185 -23.59 -4.70 -11.63
N GLU A 186 -24.74 -5.13 -12.12
CA GLU A 186 -25.92 -4.25 -12.22
C GLU A 186 -26.49 -3.90 -10.84
N ARG A 187 -26.53 -4.87 -9.92
CA ARG A 187 -26.98 -4.65 -8.53
C ARG A 187 -26.13 -3.60 -7.80
N TYR A 188 -24.82 -3.64 -7.96
CA TYR A 188 -23.88 -2.72 -7.30
C TYR A 188 -23.47 -1.53 -8.16
N ARG A 189 -24.13 -1.30 -9.31
CA ARG A 189 -23.75 -0.25 -10.28
C ARG A 189 -23.58 1.13 -9.64
N SER A 190 -24.53 1.53 -8.79
CA SER A 190 -24.49 2.81 -8.05
C SER A 190 -23.54 2.82 -6.85
N SER A 191 -23.04 1.65 -6.45
CA SER A 191 -22.17 1.44 -5.29
C SER A 191 -20.70 1.28 -5.66
N PHE A 192 -20.37 1.12 -6.93
CA PHE A 192 -19.00 1.17 -7.42
C PHE A 192 -18.37 2.56 -7.21
N GLY A 193 -17.04 2.59 -7.17
CA GLY A 193 -16.29 3.80 -6.88
C GLY A 193 -14.81 3.52 -6.66
N PHE A 194 -14.10 4.55 -6.21
CA PHE A 194 -12.65 4.57 -6.13
C PHE A 194 -12.08 4.33 -4.72
N HIS A 195 -12.95 4.30 -3.71
CA HIS A 195 -12.56 4.13 -2.30
C HIS A 195 -12.83 2.72 -1.78
N HIS A 196 -11.96 2.21 -0.91
CA HIS A 196 -12.27 1.01 -0.13
C HIS A 196 -13.11 1.39 1.09
N ASN A 197 -14.43 1.28 0.99
CA ASN A 197 -15.35 1.69 2.07
C ASN A 197 -15.16 0.89 3.36
N THR A 198 -14.83 -0.41 3.28
CA THR A 198 -14.51 -1.19 4.49
C THR A 198 -13.24 -0.66 5.17
N ALA A 199 -12.21 -0.35 4.38
CA ALA A 199 -10.96 0.22 4.87
C ALA A 199 -11.19 1.57 5.56
N TYR A 200 -11.98 2.44 4.94
CA TYR A 200 -12.35 3.73 5.51
C TYR A 200 -13.08 3.58 6.85
N ARG A 201 -14.04 2.66 6.96
CA ARG A 201 -14.74 2.41 8.24
C ARG A 201 -13.80 1.93 9.33
N LYS A 202 -12.92 0.96 9.04
CA LYS A 202 -11.93 0.45 10.01
C LYS A 202 -10.91 1.54 10.39
N PHE A 203 -10.50 2.37 9.43
CA PHE A 203 -9.67 3.55 9.66
C PHE A 203 -10.32 4.53 10.65
N CYS A 204 -11.56 4.94 10.39
CA CYS A 204 -12.28 5.85 11.31
C CYS A 204 -12.43 5.24 12.71
N LEU A 205 -12.76 3.95 12.79
CA LEU A 205 -12.90 3.24 14.07
C LEU A 205 -11.60 3.29 14.90
N MET A 206 -10.47 2.92 14.30
CA MET A 206 -9.18 2.91 14.99
C MET A 206 -8.68 4.31 15.33
N MET A 207 -8.91 5.29 14.46
CA MET A 207 -8.58 6.70 14.73
C MET A 207 -9.38 7.27 15.91
N ASN A 208 -10.66 6.92 16.00
CA ASN A 208 -11.51 7.35 17.12
C ASN A 208 -11.05 6.70 18.42
N TYR A 209 -10.71 5.41 18.42
CA TYR A 209 -10.20 4.74 19.61
C TYR A 209 -8.92 5.37 20.17
N LEU A 210 -7.96 5.71 19.31
CA LEU A 210 -6.76 6.44 19.75
C LEU A 210 -7.08 7.83 20.33
N SER A 211 -8.19 8.43 19.90
CA SER A 211 -8.66 9.72 20.42
C SER A 211 -9.40 9.56 21.75
N ASP A 212 -10.18 8.49 21.92
CA ASP A 212 -11.04 8.25 23.08
C ASP A 212 -10.28 7.70 24.30
N CYS A 213 -9.29 6.81 24.10
CA CYS A 213 -8.41 6.30 25.18
C CYS A 213 -7.64 7.40 25.94
N ARG A 214 -7.70 8.65 25.46
CA ARG A 214 -7.09 9.81 26.11
C ARG A 214 -8.05 10.60 26.99
N GLN A 215 -9.37 10.52 26.78
CA GLN A 215 -10.33 11.27 27.59
C GLN A 215 -10.28 10.86 29.06
N ASP A 216 -9.93 9.60 29.36
CA ASP A 216 -9.78 9.10 30.72
C ASP A 216 -8.50 9.60 31.44
N ASN A 217 -7.54 10.18 30.70
CA ASN A 217 -6.22 10.56 31.21
C ASN A 217 -5.93 12.08 31.21
N GLU A 218 -6.83 12.93 30.72
CA GLU A 218 -6.66 14.40 30.76
C GLU A 218 -7.58 15.06 31.82
N PRO A 219 -7.08 16.04 32.61
CA PRO A 219 -7.91 16.75 33.58
C PRO A 219 -9.00 17.56 32.86
N ALA A 220 -10.26 17.44 33.33
CA ALA A 220 -11.40 18.14 32.76
C ALA A 220 -11.18 19.67 32.72
N GLY A 221 -11.19 20.26 31.51
CA GLY A 221 -11.21 21.73 31.39
C GLY A 221 -10.53 22.39 30.17
N LEU A 222 -10.12 21.66 29.13
CA LEU A 222 -9.56 22.29 27.91
C LEU A 222 -10.65 22.62 26.85
N PRO A 223 -10.59 23.79 26.18
CA PRO A 223 -11.62 24.22 25.23
C PRO A 223 -11.72 23.34 23.98
N GLU A 224 -12.92 23.27 23.38
CA GLU A 224 -13.20 22.59 22.11
C GLU A 224 -12.46 23.21 20.91
N GLU A 225 -11.17 22.92 20.75
CA GLU A 225 -10.49 23.09 19.46
C GLU A 225 -10.30 21.74 18.77
N LYS A 226 -11.35 21.33 18.03
CA LYS A 226 -11.40 20.15 17.13
C LYS A 226 -10.33 20.12 16.01
N LYS A 227 -9.32 21.00 16.06
CA LYS A 227 -8.13 20.98 15.19
C LYS A 227 -6.98 20.12 15.77
N TYR A 228 -7.12 19.60 16.99
CA TYR A 228 -6.09 18.79 17.66
C TYR A 228 -6.19 17.25 17.53
N SER A 229 -7.04 16.66 16.69
CA SER A 229 -7.26 15.20 16.72
C SER A 229 -6.47 14.35 15.71
N ILE A 230 -6.25 14.81 14.46
CA ILE A 230 -5.60 13.97 13.41
C ILE A 230 -4.09 14.15 13.38
N GLN A 231 -3.62 15.41 13.39
CA GLN A 231 -2.19 15.70 13.31
C GLN A 231 -1.45 15.10 14.50
N ARG A 232 -1.96 15.32 15.72
CA ARG A 232 -1.37 14.83 16.96
C ARG A 232 -1.39 13.30 17.03
N THR A 233 -2.52 12.66 16.73
CA THR A 233 -2.60 11.18 16.65
C THR A 233 -1.60 10.62 15.64
N THR A 234 -1.43 11.29 14.50
CA THR A 234 -0.46 10.87 13.50
C THR A 234 0.97 11.01 13.98
N GLU A 235 1.31 12.12 14.65
CA GLU A 235 2.65 12.38 15.18
C GLU A 235 3.01 11.45 16.34
N GLU A 236 2.07 11.21 17.27
CA GLU A 236 2.29 10.41 18.48
C GLU A 236 2.27 8.90 18.19
N TYR A 237 1.30 8.40 17.41
CA TYR A 237 1.09 6.95 17.25
C TYR A 237 1.52 6.40 15.90
N LEU A 238 1.34 7.15 14.81
CA LEU A 238 1.55 6.63 13.45
C LEU A 238 2.93 6.94 12.88
N ARG A 239 3.63 7.93 13.44
CA ARG A 239 4.92 8.38 12.90
C ARG A 239 6.05 7.45 13.30
N MET A 240 6.03 6.93 14.53
CA MET A 240 6.98 5.94 15.05
C MET A 240 8.45 6.31 14.76
N GLY A 241 8.81 7.58 14.93
CA GLY A 241 10.17 8.09 14.73
C GLY A 241 10.67 8.20 13.29
N VAL A 242 9.86 7.92 12.26
CA VAL A 242 10.29 8.03 10.86
C VAL A 242 10.55 9.51 10.49
N PRO A 243 11.68 9.89 9.86
CA PRO A 243 11.99 11.30 9.59
C PRO A 243 11.18 11.88 8.42
N TYR A 244 10.71 13.14 8.55
CA TYR A 244 9.99 13.84 7.47
C TYR A 244 10.92 14.16 6.29
N GLU A 245 12.11 14.68 6.59
CA GLU A 245 13.03 15.22 5.59
C GLU A 245 13.52 14.17 4.60
N LYS A 246 13.70 14.59 3.34
CA LYS A 246 14.34 13.79 2.29
C LYS A 246 15.88 13.81 2.39
N LYS A 247 16.47 14.58 3.33
CA LYS A 247 17.91 14.85 3.36
C LYS A 247 18.77 13.69 3.87
N ASN A 248 18.22 12.81 4.71
CA ASN A 248 18.90 11.55 5.10
C ASN A 248 18.67 10.42 4.09
N ALA A 249 18.26 10.74 2.85
CA ALA A 249 18.09 9.77 1.76
C ALA A 249 19.42 9.25 1.20
N SER A 250 20.46 9.13 2.03
CA SER A 250 21.72 8.51 1.66
C SER A 250 21.73 7.07 2.22
N LYS A 251 21.27 6.11 1.39
CA LYS A 251 22.10 5.06 0.76
C LYS A 251 21.34 3.78 0.36
N SER A 252 20.25 3.36 1.04
CA SER A 252 19.58 2.06 0.72
C SER A 252 18.21 2.17 0.03
N ARG A 253 17.97 1.28 -0.96
CA ARG A 253 16.66 1.08 -1.63
C ARG A 253 15.57 0.68 -0.61
N LEU A 254 15.94 -0.04 0.44
CA LEU A 254 15.05 -0.50 1.52
C LEU A 254 14.38 0.67 2.26
N LEU A 255 15.17 1.66 2.71
CA LEU A 255 14.65 2.83 3.43
C LEU A 255 13.62 3.60 2.60
N ARG A 256 13.84 3.69 1.28
CA ARG A 256 12.88 4.33 0.37
C ARG A 256 11.58 3.54 0.27
N LEU A 257 11.63 2.20 0.26
CA LEU A 257 10.45 1.35 0.18
C LEU A 257 9.64 1.34 1.49
N ILE A 258 10.32 1.32 2.64
CA ILE A 258 9.67 1.46 3.95
C ILE A 258 8.99 2.83 4.04
N LYS A 259 9.72 3.92 3.75
CA LYS A 259 9.20 5.29 3.85
C LYS A 259 8.12 5.61 2.81
N LYS A 260 8.08 4.90 1.68
CA LYS A 260 7.05 5.10 0.64
C LYS A 260 5.67 4.85 1.26
N HIS A 261 4.75 5.80 1.08
CA HIS A 261 3.38 5.77 1.62
C HIS A 261 3.28 5.72 3.16
N TRP A 262 4.38 5.97 3.90
CA TRP A 262 4.32 6.09 5.35
C TRP A 262 3.39 7.25 5.75
N PRO A 263 2.48 7.06 6.73
CA PRO A 263 1.53 8.09 7.11
C PRO A 263 2.21 9.39 7.56
N SER A 264 1.68 10.49 7.05
CA SER A 264 1.99 11.86 7.44
C SER A 264 0.69 12.55 7.86
N PRO A 265 0.73 13.60 8.70
CA PRO A 265 -0.48 14.32 9.10
C PRO A 265 -1.34 14.73 7.91
N ARG A 266 -0.69 15.19 6.82
CA ARG A 266 -1.35 15.52 5.56
C ARG A 266 -2.03 14.31 4.92
N SER A 267 -1.34 13.19 4.75
CA SER A 267 -1.93 12.02 4.09
C SER A 267 -3.07 11.42 4.91
N VAL A 268 -2.94 11.41 6.25
CA VAL A 268 -4.02 10.94 7.14
C VAL A 268 -5.22 11.88 7.07
N GLN A 269 -5.01 13.20 7.00
CA GLN A 269 -6.08 14.17 6.77
C GLN A 269 -6.75 14.00 5.40
N GLU A 270 -5.98 13.72 4.35
CA GLU A 270 -6.51 13.45 3.00
C GLU A 270 -7.34 12.15 2.98
N MET A 271 -6.93 11.12 3.74
CA MET A 271 -7.73 9.90 3.96
C MET A 271 -9.03 10.19 4.73
N ALA A 272 -8.95 10.90 5.85
CA ALA A 272 -10.09 11.25 6.68
C ALA A 272 -11.12 12.13 5.94
N SER A 273 -10.65 13.01 5.06
CA SER A 273 -11.51 13.84 4.21
C SER A 273 -11.91 13.18 2.88
N ARG A 274 -11.57 11.90 2.68
CA ARG A 274 -11.85 11.13 1.45
C ARG A 274 -11.35 11.81 0.16
N LYS A 275 -10.25 12.54 0.26
CA LYS A 275 -9.47 13.08 -0.89
C LYS A 275 -8.39 12.11 -1.34
N GLN A 276 -8.13 11.10 -0.51
CA GLN A 276 -7.28 9.96 -0.80
C GLN A 276 -7.96 8.72 -0.23
N ASP A 277 -7.83 7.59 -0.92
CA ASP A 277 -8.25 6.31 -0.36
C ASP A 277 -7.32 5.88 0.79
N VAL A 278 -7.88 5.11 1.73
CA VAL A 278 -7.12 4.58 2.87
C VAL A 278 -6.13 3.54 2.35
N ASN A 279 -4.83 3.80 2.55
CA ASN A 279 -3.81 2.87 2.11
C ASN A 279 -3.56 1.75 3.13
N ARG A 280 -3.06 0.62 2.63
CA ARG A 280 -2.79 -0.59 3.39
C ARG A 280 -1.80 -0.38 4.54
N LYS A 281 -0.72 0.38 4.32
CA LYS A 281 0.29 0.66 5.35
C LYS A 281 -0.28 1.42 6.53
N THR A 282 -1.12 2.43 6.29
CA THR A 282 -1.79 3.20 7.34
C THR A 282 -2.69 2.28 8.18
N LEU A 283 -3.45 1.36 7.56
CA LEU A 283 -4.25 0.40 8.31
C LEU A 283 -3.41 -0.54 9.16
N LEU A 284 -2.29 -1.03 8.64
CA LEU A 284 -1.37 -1.90 9.38
C LEU A 284 -0.74 -1.16 10.56
N ILE A 285 -0.30 0.09 10.37
CA ILE A 285 0.23 0.92 11.45
C ILE A 285 -0.84 1.22 12.49
N LEU A 286 -2.07 1.53 12.06
CA LEU A 286 -3.20 1.73 12.97
C LEU A 286 -3.49 0.47 13.78
N TYR A 287 -3.50 -0.70 13.15
CA TYR A 287 -3.68 -1.97 13.84
C TYR A 287 -2.61 -2.18 14.93
N LEU A 288 -1.35 -1.87 14.64
CA LEU A 288 -0.27 -1.95 15.64
C LEU A 288 -0.41 -0.88 16.72
N ALA A 289 -0.81 0.34 16.37
CA ALA A 289 -0.99 1.45 17.32
C ALA A 289 -2.16 1.24 18.27
N THR A 290 -3.18 0.50 17.83
CA THR A 290 -4.34 0.14 18.65
C THR A 290 -4.27 -1.28 19.20
N GLU A 291 -3.23 -2.01 18.84
CA GLU A 291 -2.96 -3.43 19.11
C GLU A 291 -4.16 -4.33 18.87
N GLY A 292 -4.74 -4.13 17.68
CA GLY A 292 -5.89 -4.88 17.21
C GLY A 292 -7.15 -4.70 18.05
N MET A 293 -7.15 -3.64 18.87
CA MET A 293 -8.21 -3.11 19.71
C MET A 293 -8.64 -4.03 20.86
N GLY A 294 -7.66 -4.63 21.54
CA GLY A 294 -7.76 -5.01 22.96
C GLY A 294 -8.47 -6.32 23.29
N VAL A 295 -8.32 -7.36 22.46
CA VAL A 295 -8.78 -8.71 22.80
C VAL A 295 -7.69 -9.45 23.56
N GLU A 296 -8.04 -10.06 24.70
CA GLU A 296 -7.14 -10.96 25.42
C GLU A 296 -6.84 -12.19 24.56
N ILE A 297 -5.56 -12.38 24.24
CA ILE A 297 -5.07 -13.48 23.43
C ILE A 297 -4.05 -14.26 24.27
N PRO A 298 -4.19 -15.59 24.38
CA PRO A 298 -3.19 -16.44 25.03
C PRO A 298 -1.79 -16.25 24.41
N GLU A 299 -0.76 -16.15 25.25
CA GLU A 299 0.63 -15.91 24.83
C GLU A 299 1.12 -16.94 23.80
N ASP A 300 0.76 -18.21 23.98
CA ASP A 300 1.11 -19.32 23.09
C ASP A 300 0.52 -19.19 21.68
N ARG A 301 -0.54 -18.39 21.53
CA ARG A 301 -1.22 -18.13 20.24
C ARG A 301 -1.12 -16.68 19.78
N PHE A 302 -0.39 -15.83 20.49
CA PHE A 302 -0.30 -14.39 20.24
C PHE A 302 0.04 -14.06 18.78
N VAL A 303 1.13 -14.65 18.28
CA VAL A 303 1.61 -14.42 16.91
C VAL A 303 0.59 -14.93 15.88
N GLU A 304 0.09 -16.15 16.06
CA GLU A 304 -0.83 -16.79 15.13
C GLU A 304 -2.13 -15.98 15.03
N GLU A 305 -2.73 -15.62 16.16
CA GLU A 305 -3.99 -14.89 16.24
C GLU A 305 -3.87 -13.49 15.67
N HIS A 306 -2.81 -12.73 16.00
CA HIS A 306 -2.61 -11.41 15.38
C HIS A 306 -2.35 -11.51 13.88
N PHE A 307 -1.58 -12.51 13.42
CA PHE A 307 -1.37 -12.73 11.99
C PHE A 307 -2.69 -13.02 11.26
N GLN A 308 -3.53 -13.90 11.82
CA GLN A 308 -4.86 -14.22 11.28
C GLN A 308 -5.79 -12.99 11.27
N ARG A 309 -5.85 -12.22 12.36
CA ARG A 309 -6.67 -11.01 12.47
C ARG A 309 -6.25 -9.92 11.48
N ILE A 310 -4.95 -9.73 11.28
CA ILE A 310 -4.44 -8.78 10.28
C ILE A 310 -4.87 -9.23 8.88
N ASN A 311 -4.67 -10.50 8.54
CA ASN A 311 -5.06 -11.02 7.22
C ASN A 311 -6.58 -10.95 6.99
N LEU A 312 -7.38 -11.22 8.02
CA LEU A 312 -8.83 -11.04 7.96
C LEU A 312 -9.19 -9.57 7.70
N MET A 313 -8.60 -8.64 8.46
CA MET A 313 -8.79 -7.19 8.27
C MET A 313 -8.44 -6.76 6.85
N LEU A 314 -7.28 -7.16 6.34
CA LEU A 314 -6.80 -6.82 5.00
C LEU A 314 -7.73 -7.39 3.93
N SER A 315 -8.09 -8.67 4.06
CA SER A 315 -9.03 -9.33 3.16
C SER A 315 -10.34 -8.55 3.10
N ASP A 316 -10.93 -8.18 4.24
CA ASP A 316 -12.22 -7.46 4.33
C ASP A 316 -12.18 -6.10 3.65
N CYS A 317 -11.00 -5.49 3.66
CA CYS A 317 -10.72 -4.24 3.00
C CYS A 317 -10.52 -4.38 1.49
N GLY A 318 -10.47 -5.60 0.93
CA GLY A 318 -10.09 -5.83 -0.47
C GLY A 318 -8.61 -5.59 -0.73
N MET A 319 -7.76 -5.80 0.29
CA MET A 319 -6.33 -5.57 0.21
C MET A 319 -5.56 -6.90 0.27
N ALA A 320 -4.41 -6.94 -0.38
CA ALA A 320 -3.54 -8.10 -0.35
C ALA A 320 -3.11 -8.45 1.09
N LEU A 321 -3.03 -9.76 1.38
CA LEU A 321 -2.63 -10.30 2.67
C LEU A 321 -1.18 -9.96 3.02
N LEU A 322 -0.77 -10.22 4.27
CA LEU A 322 0.64 -10.12 4.67
C LEU A 322 1.50 -11.04 3.82
N ASN A 323 2.59 -10.49 3.30
CA ASN A 323 3.51 -11.18 2.41
C ASN A 323 4.95 -10.98 2.91
N LEU A 324 5.64 -12.08 3.26
CA LEU A 324 7.04 -12.05 3.74
C LEU A 324 8.03 -11.48 2.71
N HIS A 325 7.65 -11.43 1.43
CA HIS A 325 8.44 -10.83 0.36
C HIS A 325 8.29 -9.30 0.31
N ASN A 326 7.38 -8.72 1.09
CA ASN A 326 7.25 -7.28 1.27
C ASN A 326 8.00 -6.84 2.54
N PRO A 327 8.98 -5.92 2.44
CA PRO A 327 9.79 -5.50 3.59
C PRO A 327 8.98 -4.86 4.72
N PHE A 328 7.92 -4.14 4.38
CA PHE A 328 7.06 -3.53 5.37
C PHE A 328 6.26 -4.59 6.12
N ASP A 329 5.70 -5.58 5.42
CA ASP A 329 4.96 -6.69 6.03
C ASP A 329 5.86 -7.54 6.91
N TYR A 330 7.10 -7.76 6.47
CA TYR A 330 8.09 -8.43 7.29
C TYR A 330 8.30 -7.67 8.61
N LEU A 331 8.48 -6.35 8.59
CA LEU A 331 8.58 -5.55 9.82
C LEU A 331 7.34 -5.72 10.70
N VAL A 332 6.14 -5.70 10.12
CA VAL A 332 4.89 -5.94 10.87
C VAL A 332 4.91 -7.31 11.54
N ILE A 333 5.31 -8.37 10.82
CA ILE A 333 5.39 -9.73 11.35
C ILE A 333 6.44 -9.83 12.46
N GLN A 334 7.58 -9.16 12.33
CA GLN A 334 8.60 -9.11 13.37
C GLN A 334 8.10 -8.43 14.65
N CYS A 335 7.24 -7.42 14.52
CA CYS A 335 6.60 -6.79 15.68
C CYS A 335 5.65 -7.72 16.44
N LEU A 336 5.24 -8.85 15.85
CA LEU A 336 4.47 -9.88 16.54
C LEU A 336 5.38 -10.82 17.36
N HIS A 337 6.61 -11.08 16.90
CA HIS A 337 7.49 -12.14 17.41
C HIS A 337 8.46 -11.72 18.52
N LEU A 338 8.68 -10.42 18.72
CA LEU A 338 9.71 -9.97 19.66
C LEU A 338 9.38 -10.37 21.10
N GLU A 339 10.34 -11.04 21.73
CA GLU A 339 10.34 -11.74 23.02
C GLU A 339 10.34 -10.81 24.26
N ASP A 340 10.38 -9.49 24.10
CA ASP A 340 10.17 -8.56 25.23
C ASP A 340 8.67 -8.56 25.57
N GLU A 341 8.28 -9.39 26.54
CA GLU A 341 6.89 -9.66 26.95
C GLU A 341 6.10 -8.40 27.36
N ASP A 342 6.78 -7.33 27.77
CA ASP A 342 6.16 -6.10 28.28
C ASP A 342 5.99 -4.97 27.23
N ASP A 343 6.44 -5.16 25.99
CA ASP A 343 6.40 -4.10 24.98
C ASP A 343 5.26 -4.24 23.96
N PHE A 344 4.36 -3.26 24.00
CA PHE A 344 3.38 -2.91 22.97
C PHE A 344 3.92 -3.09 21.52
N MET A 345 3.17 -3.75 20.63
CA MET A 345 3.56 -3.97 19.22
C MET A 345 3.95 -2.67 18.50
N SER A 346 3.28 -1.56 18.83
CA SER A 346 3.60 -0.22 18.32
C SER A 346 4.98 0.28 18.75
N ARG A 347 5.35 0.04 20.02
CA ARG A 347 6.69 0.35 20.57
C ARG A 347 7.77 -0.50 19.93
N ARG A 348 7.49 -1.78 19.71
CA ARG A 348 8.38 -2.69 18.98
C ARG A 348 8.70 -2.15 17.58
N MET A 349 7.67 -1.73 16.83
CA MET A 349 7.85 -1.10 15.51
C MET A 349 8.68 0.20 15.60
N GLU A 350 8.37 1.08 16.57
CA GLU A 350 9.12 2.33 16.78
C GLU A 350 10.61 2.09 17.06
N ARG A 351 10.94 1.11 17.91
CA ARG A 351 12.35 0.73 18.21
C ARG A 351 13.08 0.28 16.95
N PHE A 352 12.45 -0.57 16.12
CA PHE A 352 13.03 -0.99 14.84
C PHE A 352 13.31 0.20 13.91
N LEU A 353 12.30 1.06 13.73
CA LEU A 353 12.42 2.21 12.83
C LEU A 353 13.48 3.19 13.31
N CYS A 354 13.56 3.46 14.62
CA CYS A 354 14.60 4.31 15.18
C CYS A 354 16.00 3.75 14.92
N ARG A 355 16.24 2.44 14.99
CA ARG A 355 17.54 1.84 14.63
C ARG A 355 17.83 1.91 13.13
N ILE A 356 16.82 1.68 12.30
CA ILE A 356 16.93 1.73 10.84
C ILE A 356 17.19 3.15 10.31
N PHE A 357 16.61 4.18 10.93
CA PHE A 357 16.68 5.57 10.47
C PHE A 357 17.64 6.48 11.24
N ARG A 358 18.20 6.06 12.38
CA ARG A 358 19.27 6.81 13.06
C ARG A 358 20.59 6.58 12.32
N GLU A 359 21.26 7.68 11.96
CA GLU A 359 22.69 7.62 11.67
C GLU A 359 23.43 7.31 12.99
N PRO A 360 24.52 6.54 13.00
CA PRO A 360 25.38 6.45 14.17
C PRO A 360 25.87 7.87 14.46
N ASP A 361 25.34 8.49 15.52
CA ASP A 361 25.82 9.80 15.96
C ASP A 361 27.31 9.62 16.25
N PRO A 362 28.23 10.35 15.59
CA PRO A 362 29.62 10.34 16.02
C PRO A 362 29.58 10.83 17.46
N ALA A 363 29.94 9.92 18.37
CA ALA A 363 29.77 10.10 19.79
C ALA A 363 30.22 11.51 20.19
N ALA A 364 29.42 12.18 21.02
CA ALA A 364 29.44 13.63 21.23
C ALA A 364 30.83 14.24 21.55
N TYR A 365 31.81 13.41 21.92
CA TYR A 365 33.21 13.74 22.14
C TYR A 365 34.07 13.93 20.88
N LEU A 366 33.58 13.65 19.67
CA LEU A 366 34.34 13.84 18.41
C LEU A 366 34.01 15.12 17.62
N ARG A 367 33.13 15.99 18.13
CA ARG A 367 32.85 17.28 17.44
C ARG A 367 34.02 18.26 17.68
N PRO A 368 34.75 18.73 16.64
CA PRO A 368 35.74 19.78 16.83
C PRO A 368 35.02 21.06 17.28
N LYS A 369 35.44 21.64 18.40
CA LYS A 369 34.93 22.92 18.90
C LYS A 369 35.04 23.98 17.80
N ARG A 370 33.91 24.49 17.31
CA ARG A 370 33.90 25.69 16.47
C ARG A 370 34.40 26.88 17.30
N PRO A 371 35.38 27.66 16.82
CA PRO A 371 35.81 28.86 17.53
C PRO A 371 34.69 29.92 17.50
N PRO A 372 34.59 30.74 18.56
CA PRO A 372 33.54 31.75 18.67
C PRO A 372 33.70 32.82 17.58
N LYS A 373 32.60 33.17 16.93
CA LYS A 373 32.55 34.25 15.94
C LYS A 373 32.72 35.60 16.65
N MET A 374 33.79 36.33 16.33
CA MET A 374 33.93 37.73 16.72
C MET A 374 32.88 38.57 15.99
N THR A 375 32.00 39.22 16.75
CA THR A 375 31.08 40.25 16.26
C THR A 375 31.83 41.57 16.09
N THR A 376 32.12 41.98 14.86
CA THR A 376 32.52 43.35 14.56
C THR A 376 31.28 44.21 14.32
N ASN A 377 30.95 45.04 15.31
CA ASN A 377 30.04 46.18 15.19
C ASN A 377 30.58 47.17 14.16
N ARG A 378 29.82 47.45 13.10
CA ARG A 378 30.02 48.66 12.27
C ARG A 378 28.97 49.69 12.67
N LYS A 379 29.46 50.75 13.30
CA LYS A 379 28.76 51.99 13.65
C LYS A 379 28.12 52.62 12.40
N ARG A 380 26.92 53.18 12.61
CA ARG A 380 26.37 54.28 11.82
C ARG A 380 27.13 55.56 12.18
N GLU A 381 27.70 56.22 11.19
CA GLU A 381 28.06 57.65 11.13
C GLU A 381 27.66 58.07 9.70
N GLU A 382 26.53 58.74 9.52
CA GLU A 382 26.41 60.20 9.37
C GLU A 382 27.21 60.75 8.19
N THR A 383 26.53 61.16 7.12
CA THR A 383 26.76 62.46 6.48
C THR A 383 25.60 62.85 5.55
N LEU A 384 25.07 64.05 5.84
CA LEU A 384 24.47 65.08 4.98
C LEU A 384 24.06 64.74 3.54
#